data_AF-A0A2E7VGB4-F1
#
_entry.id   AF-A0A2E7VGB4-F1
#
_cell.length_a   1.000
_cell.length_b   1.000
_cell.length_c   1.000
_cell.angle_alpha   90.00
_cell.angle_beta   90.00
_cell.angle_gamma   90.00
#
_symmetry.space_group_name_H-M   'P 1'
#
loop_
_entity.id
_entity.type
_entity.pdbx_description
1 polymer ?
#
loop_
_entity_poly.entity_id
_entity_poly.type
_entity_poly.pdbx_seq_one_letter_code
_entity_poly.pdbx_strand_id
1 'polypeptide(L)'
;MEADRLSYFRELLEAKVKEAKDYLESSKDSAGVVELDTSIGRLSRMDAMQSQQMAKELRRRKETELHSIRAALNRMDKGWYGKCSLCQKPIAEERLEIFPDTLTCVNCA
;
A
#
# COMPACT_ATOMS: atom_id res chain seq x y z
N MET A 1 -3.44 6.44 23.29
CA MET A 1 -2.20 5.80 22.83
C MET A 1 -1.06 6.63 23.38
N GLU A 2 -0.06 5.99 23.97
CA GLU A 2 1.09 6.66 24.58
C GLU A 2 1.99 7.27 23.50
N ALA A 3 2.76 8.31 23.87
CA ALA A 3 3.63 9.02 22.93
C ALA A 3 4.67 8.07 22.30
N ASP A 4 5.23 7.16 23.09
CA ASP A 4 6.25 6.20 22.64
C ASP A 4 5.70 5.24 21.58
N ARG A 5 4.47 4.75 21.78
CA ARG A 5 3.79 3.87 20.82
C ARG A 5 3.43 4.61 19.53
N LEU A 6 3.03 5.88 19.63
CA LEU A 6 2.80 6.71 18.44
C LEU A 6 4.08 6.92 17.62
N SER A 7 5.22 7.15 18.26
CA SER A 7 6.51 7.23 17.57
C SER A 7 6.88 5.91 16.89
N TYR A 8 6.70 4.78 17.58
CA TYR A 8 6.93 3.45 17.00
C TYR A 8 6.11 3.21 15.72
N PHE A 9 4.80 3.47 15.76
CA PHE A 9 3.94 3.29 14.58
C PHE A 9 4.28 4.27 13.45
N ARG A 10 4.75 5.48 13.78
CA ARG A 10 5.16 6.47 12.79
C ARG A 10 6.39 5.99 12.03
N GLU A 11 7.42 5.55 12.73
CA GLU A 11 8.63 5.01 12.11
C GLU A 11 8.31 3.79 11.22
N LEU A 12 7.42 2.91 11.69
CA LEU A 12 6.95 1.76 10.91
C LEU A 12 6.23 2.18 9.62
N LEU A 13 5.33 3.17 9.70
CA LEU A 13 4.61 3.69 8.54
C LEU A 13 5.54 4.41 7.57
N GLU A 14 6.52 5.18 8.06
CA GLU A 14 7.51 5.85 7.22
C GLU A 14 8.42 4.86 6.48
N ALA A 15 8.83 3.78 7.14
CA ALA A 15 9.54 2.67 6.49
C ALA A 15 8.69 2.05 5.36
N LYS A 16 7.41 1.80 5.62
CA LYS A 16 6.47 1.30 4.58
C LYS A 16 6.25 2.30 3.44
N VAL A 17 6.20 3.61 3.71
CA VAL A 17 6.14 4.64 2.66
C VAL A 17 7.34 4.52 1.73
N LYS A 18 8.55 4.38 2.30
CA LYS A 18 9.77 4.24 1.54
C LYS A 18 9.73 3.00 0.66
N GLU A 19 9.40 1.84 1.23
CA GLU A 19 9.29 0.58 0.50
C GLU A 19 8.28 0.67 -0.66
N ALA A 20 7.09 1.20 -0.40
CA ALA A 20 6.05 1.35 -1.43
C ALA A 20 6.47 2.33 -2.54
N LYS A 21 7.17 3.43 -2.19
CA LYS A 21 7.71 4.37 -3.18
C LYS A 21 8.81 3.75 -4.03
N ASP A 22 9.78 3.08 -3.41
CA ASP A 22 10.89 2.42 -4.08
C ASP A 22 10.37 1.37 -5.07
N TYR A 23 9.34 0.60 -4.68
CA TYR A 23 8.64 -0.32 -5.56
C TYR A 23 7.96 0.40 -6.75
N LEU A 24 7.22 1.48 -6.48
CA LEU A 24 6.51 2.20 -7.53
C LEU A 24 7.44 2.95 -8.48
N GLU A 25 8.64 3.35 -8.04
CA GLU A 25 9.67 3.96 -8.86
C GLU A 25 10.37 2.92 -9.73
N SER A 26 10.87 1.82 -9.15
CA SER A 26 11.47 0.71 -9.92
C SER A 26 10.48 0.09 -10.92
N SER A 27 9.19 0.05 -10.57
CA SER A 27 8.14 -0.43 -11.46
C SER A 27 7.84 0.52 -12.64
N LYS A 28 8.26 1.80 -12.63
CA LYS A 28 8.07 2.71 -13.79
C LYS A 28 8.88 2.24 -15.00
N ASP A 29 10.08 1.73 -14.78
CA ASP A 29 10.97 1.28 -15.85
C ASP A 29 10.54 -0.10 -16.40
N SER A 30 9.98 -0.97 -15.54
CA SER A 30 9.39 -2.26 -15.95
C SER A 30 7.99 -2.14 -16.53
N ALA A 31 7.33 -0.98 -16.38
CA ALA A 31 6.08 -0.65 -17.07
C ALA A 31 6.31 -0.25 -18.53
N GLY A 32 7.57 -0.26 -18.99
CA GLY A 32 7.93 -0.21 -20.40
C GLY A 32 7.08 -1.20 -21.18
N VAL A 33 6.21 -0.64 -22.02
CA VAL A 33 5.35 -1.34 -22.98
C VAL A 33 6.20 -2.43 -23.63
N VAL A 34 5.72 -3.68 -23.58
CA VAL A 34 6.30 -4.73 -24.44
C VAL A 34 6.17 -4.21 -25.86
N GLU A 35 7.25 -3.68 -26.42
CA GLU A 35 7.25 -3.31 -27.82
C GLU A 35 6.91 -4.58 -28.60
N LEU A 36 5.84 -4.46 -29.38
CA LEU A 36 5.30 -5.54 -30.20
C LEU A 36 6.30 -5.85 -31.31
N ASP A 37 7.37 -6.56 -30.96
CA ASP A 37 8.19 -7.15 -31.99
C ASP A 37 7.40 -8.30 -32.61
N THR A 38 7.06 -8.11 -33.88
CA THR A 38 6.12 -8.96 -34.62
C THR A 38 6.62 -10.40 -34.81
N SER A 39 7.87 -10.67 -34.39
CA SER A 39 8.56 -11.96 -34.35
C SER A 39 8.09 -12.93 -33.25
N ILE A 40 7.40 -12.44 -32.22
CA ILE A 40 6.94 -13.26 -31.08
C ILE A 40 5.70 -14.07 -31.49
N GLY A 41 5.77 -15.41 -31.40
CA GLY A 41 4.68 -16.33 -31.73
C GLY A 41 3.40 -16.13 -30.89
N ARG A 42 2.25 -16.65 -31.37
CA ARG A 42 0.92 -16.39 -30.76
C ARG A 42 0.83 -16.72 -29.26
N LEU A 43 1.47 -17.80 -28.79
CA LEU A 43 1.46 -18.20 -27.38
C LEU A 43 2.21 -17.19 -26.51
N SER A 44 3.43 -16.82 -26.92
CA SER A 44 4.26 -15.84 -26.22
C SER A 44 3.64 -14.44 -26.14
N ARG A 45 2.73 -14.09 -27.07
CA ARG A 45 1.92 -12.86 -26.97
C ARG A 45 0.87 -12.92 -25.86
N MET A 46 0.23 -14.08 -25.67
CA MET A 46 -0.76 -14.25 -24.59
C MET A 46 -0.09 -14.18 -23.22
N ASP A 47 1.07 -14.80 -23.08
CA ASP A 47 1.87 -14.77 -21.84
C ASP A 47 2.35 -13.34 -21.53
N ALA A 48 2.81 -12.60 -22.55
CA ALA A 48 3.23 -11.20 -22.39
C ALA A 48 2.08 -10.26 -21.97
N MET A 49 0.88 -10.45 -22.52
CA MET A 49 -0.30 -9.68 -22.09
C MET A 49 -0.70 -10.02 -20.65
N GLN A 50 -0.66 -11.29 -20.27
CA GLN A 50 -0.96 -11.71 -18.91
C GLN A 50 0.05 -11.15 -17.90
N SER A 51 1.35 -11.18 -18.23
CA SER A 51 2.40 -10.63 -17.38
C SER A 51 2.26 -9.11 -17.20
N GLN A 52 1.94 -8.38 -18.28
CA GLN A 52 1.65 -6.96 -18.23
C GLN A 52 0.45 -6.65 -17.33
N GLN A 53 -0.64 -7.44 -17.45
CA GLN A 53 -1.83 -7.23 -16.64
C GLN A 53 -1.56 -7.51 -15.15
N MET A 54 -0.78 -8.55 -14.83
CA MET A 54 -0.33 -8.83 -13.46
C MET A 54 0.53 -7.69 -12.90
N ALA A 55 1.49 -7.17 -13.67
CA ALA A 55 2.33 -6.04 -13.27
C ALA A 55 1.50 -4.78 -12.97
N LYS A 56 0.50 -4.48 -13.82
CA LYS A 56 -0.41 -3.34 -13.63
C LYS A 56 -1.23 -3.48 -12.35
N GLU A 57 -1.77 -4.67 -12.07
CA GLU A 57 -2.55 -4.91 -10.85
C GLU A 57 -1.70 -4.83 -9.58
N LEU A 58 -0.46 -5.35 -9.62
CA LEU A 58 0.47 -5.24 -8.49
C LEU A 58 0.82 -3.79 -8.20
N ARG A 59 1.11 -3.02 -9.25
CA ARG A 59 1.32 -1.57 -9.15
C ARG A 59 0.10 -0.86 -8.53
N ARG A 60 -1.11 -1.14 -9.01
CA ARG A 60 -2.34 -0.55 -8.48
C ARG A 60 -2.50 -0.82 -6.98
N ARG A 61 -2.23 -2.06 -6.54
CA ARG A 61 -2.28 -2.44 -5.12
C ARG A 61 -1.28 -1.63 -4.29
N LYS A 62 -0.05 -1.45 -4.78
CA LYS A 62 0.97 -0.65 -4.11
C LYS A 62 0.62 0.84 -4.04
N GLU A 63 -0.03 1.39 -5.07
CA GLU A 63 -0.57 2.76 -5.03
C GLU A 63 -1.66 2.92 -3.98
N THR A 64 -2.59 1.96 -3.88
CA THR A 64 -3.61 1.93 -2.83
C THR A 64 -3.01 1.83 -1.43
N GLU A 65 -2.02 0.95 -1.24
CA GLU A 65 -1.30 0.82 0.04
C GLU A 65 -0.62 2.13 0.44
N LEU A 66 0.10 2.77 -0.49
CA LEU A 66 0.73 4.07 -0.26
C LEU A 66 -0.28 5.15 0.12
N HIS A 67 -1.47 5.12 -0.48
CA HIS A 67 -2.56 6.03 -0.12
C HIS A 67 -3.04 5.80 1.32
N SER A 68 -3.27 4.55 1.72
CA SER A 68 -3.67 4.17 3.09
C SER A 68 -2.63 4.60 4.12
N ILE A 69 -1.35 4.35 3.86
CA ILE A 69 -0.25 4.74 4.75
C ILE A 69 -0.21 6.27 4.94
N ARG A 70 -0.36 7.04 3.86
CA ARG A 70 -0.42 8.51 3.94
C ARG A 70 -1.64 9.00 4.73
N ALA A 71 -2.79 8.33 4.58
CA ALA A 71 -3.98 8.65 5.35
C ALA A 71 -3.76 8.38 6.85
N ALA A 72 -3.11 7.26 7.20
CA ALA A 72 -2.75 6.94 8.57
C ALA A 72 -1.80 7.98 9.19
N LEU A 73 -0.73 8.37 8.49
CA LEU A 73 0.20 9.42 8.93
C LEU A 73 -0.51 10.77 9.16
N ASN A 74 -1.38 11.19 8.22
CA ASN A 74 -2.18 12.41 8.38
C ASN A 74 -3.10 12.34 9.62
N ARG A 75 -3.65 11.16 9.92
CA ARG A 75 -4.43 10.96 11.17
C ARG A 75 -3.54 11.04 12.40
N MET A 76 -2.29 10.60 12.35
CA MET A 76 -1.34 10.80 13.45
C MET A 76 -1.11 12.29 13.69
N ASP A 77 -0.86 13.06 12.64
CA ASP A 77 -0.65 14.51 12.74
C ASP A 77 -1.86 15.25 13.32
N LYS A 78 -3.07 14.74 13.05
CA LYS A 78 -4.32 15.28 13.59
C LYS A 78 -4.74 14.69 14.96
N GLY A 79 -3.98 13.76 15.53
CA GLY A 79 -4.30 13.11 16.80
C GLY A 79 -5.45 12.09 16.76
N TRP A 80 -5.79 11.56 15.59
CA TRP A 80 -6.88 10.58 15.36
C TRP A 80 -6.39 9.16 15.08
N TYR A 81 -5.08 8.93 15.10
CA TYR A 81 -4.52 7.60 14.92
C TYR A 81 -4.96 6.64 16.04
N GLY A 82 -5.19 5.38 15.69
CA GLY A 82 -5.73 4.38 16.60
C GLY A 82 -7.22 4.52 16.92
N LYS A 83 -7.96 5.41 16.23
CA LYS A 83 -9.44 5.48 16.28
C LYS A 83 -10.05 5.11 14.94
N CYS A 84 -11.10 4.29 14.96
CA CYS A 84 -11.84 3.89 13.77
C CYS A 84 -12.47 5.12 13.10
N SER A 85 -12.31 5.25 11.78
CA SER A 85 -12.91 6.34 11.00
C SER A 85 -14.43 6.29 10.94
N LEU A 86 -15.04 5.11 11.14
CA LEU A 86 -16.48 4.89 11.04
C LEU A 86 -17.20 5.02 12.38
N CYS A 87 -16.80 4.22 13.37
CA CYS A 87 -17.49 4.18 14.67
C CYS A 87 -16.78 4.99 15.77
N GLN A 88 -15.63 5.61 15.46
CA GLN A 88 -14.80 6.40 16.39
C GLN A 88 -14.26 5.65 17.62
N LYS A 89 -14.54 4.35 17.74
CA LYS A 89 -14.00 3.50 18.80
C LYS A 89 -12.51 3.24 18.58
N PRO A 90 -11.74 2.94 19.65
CA PRO A 90 -10.34 2.54 19.53
C PRO A 90 -10.17 1.33 18.60
N ILE A 91 -9.10 1.36 17.80
CA ILE A 91 -8.64 0.20 17.04
C ILE A 91 -7.73 -0.60 17.95
N ALA A 92 -7.95 -1.92 18.02
CA ALA A 92 -7.11 -2.84 18.77
C ALA A 92 -5.65 -2.69 18.36
N GLU A 93 -4.75 -2.63 19.33
CA GLU A 93 -3.34 -2.36 19.08
C GLU A 93 -2.68 -3.53 18.33
N GLU A 94 -3.07 -4.76 18.65
CA GLU A 94 -2.65 -5.98 17.96
C GLU A 94 -3.00 -5.93 16.47
N ARG A 95 -4.11 -5.26 16.11
CA ARG A 95 -4.47 -5.04 14.71
C ARG A 95 -3.56 -4.00 14.05
N LEU A 96 -3.16 -2.95 14.76
CA LEU A 96 -2.24 -1.93 14.26
C LEU A 96 -0.81 -2.45 14.14
N GLU A 97 -0.41 -3.43 14.94
CA GLU A 97 0.88 -4.11 14.78
C GLU A 97 0.97 -4.89 13.47
N ILE A 98 -0.14 -5.49 13.02
CA ILE A 98 -0.21 -6.23 11.75
C ILE A 98 -0.51 -5.28 10.58
N PHE A 99 -1.46 -4.37 10.77
CA PHE A 99 -1.98 -3.44 9.76
C PHE A 99 -1.94 -1.99 10.28
N PRO A 100 -0.74 -1.37 10.34
CA PRO A 100 -0.58 -0.02 10.91
C PRO A 100 -1.27 1.07 10.07
N ASP A 101 -1.53 0.80 8.80
CA ASP A 101 -2.21 1.71 7.86
C ASP A 101 -3.75 1.58 7.90
N THR A 102 -4.29 0.70 8.73
CA THR A 102 -5.75 0.49 8.81
C THR A 102 -6.45 1.70 9.43
N LEU A 103 -7.57 2.10 8.82
CA LEU A 103 -8.39 3.22 9.28
C LEU A 103 -9.62 2.77 10.08
N THR A 104 -9.93 1.47 10.08
CA THR A 104 -11.15 0.90 10.66
C THR A 104 -10.86 -0.21 11.66
N CYS A 105 -11.73 -0.35 12.66
CA CYS A 105 -11.67 -1.48 13.59
C CYS A 105 -12.22 -2.76 12.93
N VAL A 106 -11.97 -3.91 13.55
CA VAL A 106 -12.41 -5.23 13.05
C VAL A 106 -13.92 -5.32 12.80
N ASN A 107 -14.74 -4.64 13.60
CA ASN A 107 -16.19 -4.67 13.46
C ASN A 107 -16.72 -3.82 12.30
N CYS A 108 -15.89 -2.95 11.73
CA CYS A 108 -16.27 -2.03 10.65
C CYS A 108 -15.50 -2.31 9.35
N ALA A 109 -14.68 -3.35 9.33
CA ALA A 109 -13.88 -3.77 8.18
C ALA A 109 -14.62 -4.82 7.35
#